data_AF-A0A849DVJ5-F1
#
_entry.id   AF-A0A849DVJ5-F1
#
_cell.length_a   1.000
_cell.length_b   1.000
_cell.length_c   1.000
_cell.angle_alpha   90.00
_cell.angle_beta   90.00
_cell.angle_gamma   90.00
#
_symmetry.space_group_name_H-M   'P 1'
#
loop_
_entity.id
_entity.type
_entity.pdbx_description
1 polymer ?
#
loop_
_entity_poly.entity_id
_entity_poly.type
_entity_poly.pdbx_seq_one_letter_code
_entity_poly.pdbx_strand_id
1 'polypeptide(L)'
;MLSLLISLLVSIALVGGLKAGGINTPTTIFFGIAGFIAAFYLVGFLVRKRIAKVQKELEQIMSVGQQRLNRKIHQFQSKPGGNIKLIQRQIEADQKVIFEQGLNFTKRLEPFRKWSFLMGRQIATLRLQFLYQLKEFDQVDAILAKGGLFRGPMLMEPMQVAMKMARQYKNKDVAGAEKTFKRRVKWFRGDRGTLLYGVMTWILVKEAEIDKARELLAKAKDATGNATFTHNWEQLSNDRVKSFSNAGLGEEWFGLYLEKPPQPKQQRVRGNRGRGF
;
A
#
# COMPACT_ATOMS: atom_id res chain seq x y z
N MET A 1 4.53 -23.20 6.55
CA MET A 1 4.56 -24.63 6.16
C MET A 1 5.32 -25.46 7.18
N LEU A 2 6.48 -25.01 7.65
CA LEU A 2 7.23 -25.72 8.71
C LEU A 2 6.41 -25.95 9.98
N SER A 3 5.56 -24.99 10.40
CA SER A 3 4.68 -25.18 11.56
C SER A 3 3.71 -26.35 11.39
N LEU A 4 3.08 -26.50 10.22
CA LEU A 4 2.19 -27.62 9.92
C LEU A 4 2.93 -28.95 9.91
N LEU A 5 4.14 -28.99 9.32
CA LEU A 5 4.96 -30.20 9.29
C LEU A 5 5.39 -30.63 10.70
N ILE A 6 5.82 -29.69 11.54
CA ILE A 6 6.19 -29.96 12.94
C ILE A 6 4.97 -30.48 13.71
N SER A 7 3.81 -29.84 13.58
CA SER A 7 2.57 -30.29 14.24
C SER A 7 2.14 -31.69 13.80
N LEU A 8 2.30 -32.00 12.50
CA LEU A 8 2.00 -33.32 11.95
C LEU A 8 2.94 -34.39 12.54
N LEU A 9 4.24 -34.11 12.60
CA LEU A 9 5.22 -35.03 13.19
C LEU A 9 4.94 -35.28 14.69
N VAL A 10 4.58 -34.24 15.44
CA VAL A 10 4.19 -34.38 16.86
C VAL A 10 2.95 -35.26 17.00
N SER A 11 1.96 -35.08 16.13
CA SER A 11 0.75 -35.91 16.12
C SER A 11 1.06 -37.37 15.80
N ILE A 12 1.89 -37.64 14.78
CA ILE A 12 2.31 -38.99 14.41
C ILE A 12 3.08 -39.67 15.56
N ALA A 13 4.00 -38.95 16.20
CA ALA A 13 4.76 -39.48 17.33
C ALA A 13 3.85 -39.82 18.53
N LEU A 14 2.87 -38.95 18.83
CA LEU A 14 1.88 -39.19 19.89
C LEU A 14 1.01 -40.41 19.58
N VAL A 15 0.46 -40.51 18.37
CA VAL A 15 -0.36 -41.66 17.96
C VAL A 15 0.46 -42.96 18.00
N GLY A 16 1.70 -42.93 17.52
CA GLY A 16 2.60 -44.08 17.55
C GLY A 16 2.93 -44.55 18.97
N GLY A 17 3.26 -43.61 19.86
CA GLY A 17 3.53 -43.92 21.28
C GLY A 17 2.32 -44.47 22.03
N LEU A 18 1.14 -43.87 21.83
CA LEU A 18 -0.10 -44.31 22.48
C LEU A 18 -0.55 -45.69 21.98
N LYS A 19 -0.38 -45.99 20.68
CA LYS A 19 -0.61 -47.34 20.14
C LYS A 19 0.36 -48.37 20.72
N ALA A 20 1.65 -48.04 20.80
CA ALA A 20 2.64 -48.94 21.39
C ALA A 20 2.38 -49.21 22.88
N GLY A 21 1.81 -48.23 23.60
CA GLY A 21 1.38 -48.37 24.99
C GLY A 21 0.03 -49.09 25.20
N GLY A 22 -0.60 -49.61 24.14
CA GLY A 22 -1.85 -50.39 24.25
C GLY A 22 -3.10 -49.56 24.55
N ILE A 23 -3.06 -48.24 24.35
CA ILE A 23 -4.21 -47.37 24.61
C ILE A 23 -5.29 -47.56 23.54
N ASN A 24 -6.56 -47.50 23.95
CA ASN A 24 -7.69 -47.69 23.05
C ASN A 24 -7.70 -46.69 21.88
N THR A 25 -8.31 -47.12 20.77
CA THR A 25 -8.34 -46.37 19.51
C THR A 25 -8.96 -44.97 19.64
N PRO A 26 -10.10 -44.77 20.34
CA PRO A 26 -10.72 -43.45 20.46
C PRO A 26 -9.84 -42.43 21.20
N THR A 27 -9.22 -42.84 22.31
CA THR A 27 -8.34 -41.97 23.11
C THR A 27 -7.07 -41.62 22.34
N THR A 28 -6.52 -42.57 21.59
CA THR A 28 -5.38 -42.35 20.71
C THR A 28 -5.67 -41.31 19.62
N ILE A 29 -6.84 -41.38 18.98
CA ILE A 29 -7.26 -40.41 17.95
C ILE A 29 -7.42 -39.02 18.58
N PHE A 30 -8.09 -38.93 19.75
CA PHE A 30 -8.29 -37.67 20.45
C PHE A 30 -6.96 -36.97 20.78
N PHE A 31 -6.02 -37.69 21.41
CA PHE A 31 -4.71 -37.11 21.75
C PHE A 31 -3.85 -36.80 20.52
N GLY A 32 -4.00 -37.54 19.43
CA GLY A 32 -3.37 -37.21 18.14
C GLY A 32 -3.83 -35.85 17.60
N ILE A 33 -5.14 -35.59 17.59
CA ILE A 33 -5.72 -34.31 17.15
C ILE A 33 -5.35 -33.18 18.14
N ALA A 34 -5.53 -33.42 19.45
CA ALA A 34 -5.20 -32.43 20.47
C ALA A 34 -3.72 -32.05 20.43
N GLY A 35 -2.82 -33.03 20.27
CA GLY A 35 -1.39 -32.82 20.12
C GLY A 35 -1.02 -32.02 18.87
N PHE A 36 -1.67 -32.30 17.73
CA PHE A 36 -1.52 -31.50 16.51
C PHE A 36 -1.87 -30.04 16.75
N ILE A 37 -3.07 -29.79 17.32
CA ILE A 37 -3.57 -28.44 17.58
C ILE A 37 -2.64 -27.71 18.56
N ALA A 38 -2.31 -28.33 19.68
CA ALA A 38 -1.43 -27.74 20.70
C ALA A 38 -0.05 -27.37 20.11
N ALA A 39 0.59 -28.29 19.37
CA ALA A 39 1.87 -28.02 18.73
C ALA A 39 1.76 -26.90 17.69
N PHE A 40 0.67 -26.87 16.90
CA PHE A 40 0.46 -25.84 15.89
C PHE A 40 0.34 -24.45 16.49
N TYR A 41 -0.43 -24.32 17.56
CA TYR A 41 -0.57 -23.05 18.28
C TYR A 41 0.72 -22.63 18.97
N LEU A 42 1.44 -23.54 19.62
CA LEU A 42 2.71 -23.22 20.30
C LEU A 42 3.78 -22.74 19.31
N VAL A 43 4.01 -23.49 18.23
CA VAL A 43 4.97 -23.09 17.19
C VAL A 43 4.51 -21.79 16.52
N GLY A 44 3.21 -21.69 16.21
CA GLY A 44 2.62 -20.50 15.62
C GLY A 44 2.80 -19.25 16.48
N PHE A 45 2.59 -19.37 17.79
CA PHE A 45 2.77 -18.28 18.75
C PHE A 45 4.23 -17.80 18.82
N LEU A 46 5.19 -18.72 18.91
CA LEU A 46 6.61 -18.38 18.94
C LEU A 46 7.06 -17.66 17.66
N VAL A 47 6.64 -18.17 16.49
CA VAL A 47 6.93 -17.55 15.20
C VAL A 47 6.28 -16.16 15.11
N ARG A 48 5.01 -16.01 15.51
CA ARG A 48 4.31 -14.72 15.53
C ARG A 48 5.02 -13.70 16.40
N LYS A 49 5.48 -14.08 17.60
CA LYS A 49 6.24 -13.20 18.50
C LYS A 49 7.54 -12.72 17.86
N ARG A 50 8.26 -13.60 17.14
CA ARG A 50 9.48 -13.23 16.40
C ARG A 50 9.18 -12.31 15.22
N ILE A 51 8.14 -12.60 14.44
CA ILE A 51 7.71 -11.75 13.32
C ILE A 51 7.32 -10.36 13.84
N ALA A 52 6.51 -10.29 14.90
CA ALA A 52 6.07 -9.03 15.49
C ALA A 52 7.25 -8.17 15.96
N LYS A 53 8.30 -8.79 16.52
CA LYS A 53 9.53 -8.07 16.89
C LYS A 53 10.19 -7.43 15.66
N VAL A 54 10.35 -8.19 14.58
CA VAL A 54 10.97 -7.71 13.33
C VAL A 54 10.10 -6.66 12.64
N GLN A 55 8.78 -6.80 12.69
CA GLN A 55 7.85 -5.77 12.19
C GLN A 55 7.94 -4.48 13.00
N LYS A 56 8.02 -4.57 14.32
CA LYS A 56 8.19 -3.40 15.20
C LYS A 56 9.50 -2.66 14.91
N GLU A 57 10.57 -3.38 14.60
CA GLU A 57 11.84 -2.77 14.16
C GLU A 57 11.66 -2.00 12.84
N LEU A 58 10.93 -2.55 11.87
CA LEU A 58 10.61 -1.84 10.61
C LEU A 58 9.76 -0.60 10.88
N GLU A 59 8.70 -0.73 11.69
CA GLU A 59 7.83 0.40 12.08
C GLU A 59 8.64 1.50 12.77
N GLN A 60 9.59 1.14 13.63
CA GLN A 60 10.47 2.10 14.30
C GLN A 60 11.38 2.83 13.31
N ILE A 61 11.99 2.12 12.34
CA ILE A 61 12.80 2.75 11.28
C ILE A 61 11.96 3.75 10.49
N MET A 62 10.76 3.34 10.07
CA MET A 62 9.84 4.20 9.31
C MET A 62 9.38 5.40 10.12
N SER A 63 9.02 5.20 11.40
CA SER A 63 8.57 6.25 12.31
C SER A 63 9.67 7.27 12.59
N VAL A 64 10.90 6.82 12.87
CA VAL A 64 12.06 7.73 13.04
C VAL A 64 12.35 8.50 11.75
N GLY A 65 12.26 7.85 10.59
CA GLY A 65 12.37 8.50 9.29
C GLY A 65 11.31 9.58 9.08
N GLN A 66 10.03 9.25 9.31
CA GLN A 66 8.91 10.19 9.19
C GLN A 66 9.02 11.36 10.18
N GLN A 67 9.42 11.11 11.43
CA GLN A 67 9.65 12.17 12.42
C GLN A 67 10.74 13.14 11.97
N ARG A 68 11.84 12.63 11.40
CA ARG A 68 12.91 13.48 10.84
C ARG A 68 12.38 14.32 9.68
N LEU A 69 11.59 13.72 8.80
CA LEU A 69 10.97 14.41 7.67
C LEU A 69 10.01 15.52 8.16
N ASN A 70 9.12 15.20 9.09
CA ASN A 70 8.16 16.15 9.64
C ASN A 70 8.85 17.31 10.36
N ARG A 71 9.93 17.05 11.10
CA ARG A 71 10.76 18.10 11.71
C ARG A 71 11.34 19.04 10.65
N LYS A 72 11.87 18.51 9.54
CA LYS A 72 12.39 19.34 8.44
C LYS A 72 11.27 20.16 7.77
N ILE A 73 10.10 19.56 7.57
CA ILE A 73 8.92 20.27 7.01
C ILE A 73 8.46 21.39 7.94
N HIS A 74 8.39 21.17 9.25
CA HIS A 74 8.03 22.22 10.23
C HIS A 74 9.10 23.32 10.32
N GLN A 75 10.37 22.97 10.24
CA GLN A 75 11.46 23.95 10.16
C GLN A 75 11.36 24.80 8.89
N PHE A 76 10.94 24.20 7.78
CA PHE A 76 10.69 24.91 6.53
C PHE A 76 9.50 25.88 6.64
N GLN A 77 8.37 25.44 7.20
CA GLN A 77 7.20 26.29 7.41
C GLN A 77 7.49 27.49 8.32
N SER A 78 8.36 27.33 9.31
CA SER A 78 8.74 28.39 10.24
C SER A 78 9.82 29.35 9.71
N LYS A 79 10.54 29.00 8.63
CA LYS A 79 11.58 29.85 8.01
C LYS A 79 11.34 30.04 6.51
N PRO A 80 10.40 30.92 6.11
CA PRO A 80 9.99 31.10 4.71
C PRO A 80 11.01 31.78 3.77
N GLY A 81 12.22 32.12 4.26
CA GLY A 81 13.27 32.80 3.48
C GLY A 81 14.25 31.91 2.71
N GLY A 82 14.13 30.57 2.81
CA GLY A 82 15.05 29.62 2.17
C GLY A 82 14.71 29.29 0.71
N ASN A 83 15.70 28.76 -0.03
CA ASN A 83 15.48 28.25 -1.39
C ASN A 83 14.59 27.00 -1.37
N ILE A 84 13.29 27.18 -1.65
CA ILE A 84 12.26 26.13 -1.63
C ILE A 84 12.65 24.90 -2.45
N LYS A 85 13.27 25.08 -3.63
CA LYS A 85 13.67 23.97 -4.50
C LYS A 85 14.77 23.11 -3.88
N LEU A 86 15.74 23.73 -3.20
CA LEU A 86 16.81 22.99 -2.52
C LEU A 86 16.25 22.19 -1.35
N ILE A 87 15.31 22.77 -0.60
CA ILE A 87 14.68 22.11 0.55
C ILE A 87 13.78 20.96 0.08
N GLN A 88 13.00 21.14 -0.99
CA GLN A 88 12.23 20.05 -1.61
C GLN A 88 13.14 18.89 -2.05
N ARG A 89 14.26 19.17 -2.73
CA ARG A 89 15.23 18.14 -3.12
C ARG A 89 15.81 17.41 -1.91
N GLN A 90 16.07 18.11 -0.82
CA GLN A 90 16.57 17.50 0.41
C GLN A 90 15.52 16.58 1.05
N ILE A 91 14.27 17.00 1.09
CA ILE A 91 13.14 16.18 1.57
C ILE A 91 12.98 14.92 0.69
N GLU A 92 13.03 15.06 -0.63
CA GLU A 92 12.98 13.93 -1.56
C GLU A 92 14.15 12.96 -1.38
N ALA A 93 15.37 13.49 -1.17
CA ALA A 93 16.56 12.67 -0.90
C ALA A 93 16.43 11.90 0.42
N ASP A 94 15.95 12.54 1.48
CA ASP A 94 15.71 11.87 2.77
C ASP A 94 14.62 10.79 2.66
N GLN A 95 13.52 11.08 1.94
CA GLN A 95 12.47 10.09 1.67
C GLN A 95 13.03 8.88 0.94
N LYS A 96 13.87 9.11 -0.08
CA LYS A 96 14.53 8.04 -0.84
C LYS A 96 15.34 7.13 0.09
N VAL A 97 16.17 7.71 0.96
CA VAL A 97 16.98 6.93 1.92
C VAL A 97 16.09 6.11 2.86
N ILE A 98 14.98 6.66 3.36
CA ILE A 98 14.04 5.94 4.23
C ILE A 98 13.44 4.74 3.50
N PHE A 99 12.99 4.92 2.25
CA PHE A 99 12.41 3.83 1.47
C PHE A 99 13.43 2.78 1.05
N GLU A 100 14.68 3.16 0.76
CA GLU A 100 15.78 2.21 0.50
C GLU A 100 16.11 1.38 1.74
N GLN A 101 16.11 2.00 2.93
CA GLN A 101 16.29 1.27 4.19
C GLN A 101 15.13 0.29 4.44
N GLY A 102 13.88 0.73 4.24
CA GLY A 102 12.71 -0.13 4.33
C GLY A 102 12.75 -1.30 3.35
N LEU A 103 13.15 -1.04 2.10
CA LEU A 103 13.31 -2.06 1.07
C LEU A 103 14.38 -3.09 1.44
N ASN A 104 15.55 -2.64 1.90
CA ASN A 104 16.60 -3.54 2.36
C ASN A 104 16.17 -4.35 3.59
N PHE A 105 15.39 -3.75 4.49
CA PHE A 105 14.84 -4.44 5.64
C PHE A 105 13.95 -5.63 5.25
N THR A 106 13.25 -5.58 4.10
CA THR A 106 12.44 -6.72 3.64
C THR A 106 13.22 -8.02 3.49
N LYS A 107 14.55 -7.97 3.31
CA LYS A 107 15.42 -9.17 3.27
C LYS A 107 15.43 -9.92 4.61
N ARG A 108 15.30 -9.21 5.74
CA ARG A 108 15.21 -9.83 7.08
C ARG A 108 13.90 -10.58 7.29
N LEU A 109 12.87 -10.28 6.48
CA LEU A 109 11.59 -10.98 6.53
C LEU A 109 11.59 -12.29 5.72
N GLU A 110 12.51 -12.46 4.76
CA GLU A 110 12.58 -13.64 3.87
C GLU A 110 12.63 -14.99 4.61
N PRO A 111 13.39 -15.16 5.71
CA PRO A 111 13.41 -16.43 6.45
C PRO A 111 12.03 -16.86 6.97
N PHE A 112 11.12 -15.90 7.23
CA PHE A 112 9.78 -16.18 7.73
C PHE A 112 8.83 -16.73 6.67
N ARG A 113 9.19 -16.69 5.39
CA ARG A 113 8.37 -17.27 4.28
C ARG A 113 8.11 -18.76 4.45
N LYS A 114 9.08 -19.50 5.03
CA LYS A 114 8.94 -20.94 5.28
C LYS A 114 7.88 -21.23 6.36
N TRP A 115 7.65 -20.26 7.24
CA TRP A 115 6.77 -20.40 8.39
C TRP A 115 5.33 -19.97 8.07
N SER A 116 5.14 -18.85 7.36
CA SER A 116 3.81 -18.35 7.00
C SER A 116 3.62 -18.28 5.48
N PHE A 117 2.48 -18.81 5.03
CA PHE A 117 2.10 -18.83 3.63
C PHE A 117 1.87 -17.42 3.05
N LEU A 118 1.30 -16.53 3.85
CA LEU A 118 1.03 -15.15 3.45
C LEU A 118 2.25 -14.26 3.56
N MET A 119 3.31 -14.68 4.27
CA MET A 119 4.51 -13.87 4.46
C MET A 119 5.18 -13.51 3.12
N GLY A 120 5.23 -14.44 2.17
CA GLY A 120 5.75 -14.13 0.83
C GLY A 120 4.96 -13.00 0.15
N ARG A 121 3.64 -13.00 0.30
CA ARG A 121 2.76 -11.95 -0.24
C ARG A 121 2.90 -10.64 0.52
N GLN A 122 3.06 -10.68 1.85
CA GLN A 122 3.33 -9.51 2.69
C GLN A 122 4.64 -8.83 2.29
N ILE A 123 5.71 -9.60 2.11
CA ILE A 123 7.01 -9.09 1.64
C ILE A 123 6.86 -8.49 0.24
N ALA A 124 6.15 -9.15 -0.67
CA ALA A 124 5.89 -8.62 -2.00
C ALA A 124 5.10 -7.30 -1.96
N THR A 125 4.11 -7.18 -1.07
CA THR A 125 3.35 -5.93 -0.86
C THR A 125 4.23 -4.81 -0.31
N LEU A 126 5.11 -5.08 0.67
CA LEU A 126 6.03 -4.07 1.19
C LEU A 126 7.01 -3.61 0.10
N ARG A 127 7.59 -4.55 -0.63
CA ARG A 127 8.47 -4.23 -1.76
C ARG A 127 7.75 -3.43 -2.83
N LEU A 128 6.53 -3.80 -3.18
CA LEU A 128 5.70 -3.05 -4.13
C LEU A 128 5.58 -1.59 -3.69
N GLN A 129 5.20 -1.34 -2.44
CA GLN A 129 5.04 0.02 -1.93
C GLN A 129 6.35 0.80 -1.93
N PHE A 130 7.44 0.23 -1.41
CA PHE A 130 8.73 0.92 -1.37
C PHE A 130 9.30 1.19 -2.77
N LEU A 131 9.29 0.20 -3.66
CA LEU A 131 9.76 0.38 -5.03
C LEU A 131 8.91 1.39 -5.80
N TYR A 132 7.60 1.41 -5.55
CA TYR A 132 6.72 2.41 -6.14
C TYR A 132 7.11 3.82 -5.70
N GLN A 133 7.32 4.04 -4.39
CA GLN A 133 7.73 5.34 -3.87
C GLN A 133 9.14 5.76 -4.35
N LEU A 134 10.03 4.78 -4.56
CA LEU A 134 11.34 4.99 -5.17
C LEU A 134 11.27 5.23 -6.70
N LYS A 135 10.09 5.09 -7.31
CA LYS A 135 9.86 5.17 -8.76
C LYS A 135 10.61 4.10 -9.57
N GLU A 136 10.96 2.99 -8.93
CA GLU A 136 11.59 1.80 -9.51
C GLU A 136 10.54 0.92 -10.22
N PHE A 137 9.90 1.51 -11.23
CA PHE A 137 8.66 0.98 -11.79
C PHE A 137 8.81 -0.36 -12.53
N ASP A 138 9.95 -0.63 -13.13
CA ASP A 138 10.20 -1.91 -13.80
C ASP A 138 10.15 -3.07 -12.79
N GLN A 139 10.70 -2.84 -11.60
CA GLN A 139 10.66 -3.83 -10.51
C GLN A 139 9.25 -3.97 -9.92
N VAL A 140 8.50 -2.87 -9.83
CA VAL A 140 7.08 -2.87 -9.45
C VAL A 140 6.28 -3.75 -10.41
N ASP A 141 6.47 -3.55 -11.71
CA ASP A 141 5.75 -4.29 -12.75
C ASP A 141 6.14 -5.78 -12.74
N ALA A 142 7.41 -6.10 -12.52
CA ALA A 142 7.86 -7.47 -12.33
C ALA A 142 7.21 -8.15 -11.10
N ILE A 143 7.00 -7.42 -10.00
CA ILE A 143 6.30 -7.94 -8.81
C ILE A 143 4.81 -8.16 -9.11
N LEU A 144 4.17 -7.23 -9.82
CA LEU A 144 2.76 -7.34 -10.21
C LEU A 144 2.52 -8.47 -11.22
N ALA A 145 3.49 -8.73 -12.11
CA ALA A 145 3.44 -9.76 -13.14
C ALA A 145 3.62 -11.19 -12.61
N LYS A 146 4.23 -11.39 -11.43
CA LYS A 146 4.34 -12.70 -10.73
C LYS A 146 2.99 -13.25 -10.24
N GLY A 147 1.90 -12.89 -10.91
CA GLY A 147 0.51 -13.19 -10.57
C GLY A 147 0.27 -14.62 -10.10
N GLY A 148 -0.63 -14.75 -9.13
CA GLY A 148 -0.99 -16.02 -8.51
C GLY A 148 -1.48 -15.82 -7.09
N LEU A 149 -2.30 -16.76 -6.60
CA LEU A 149 -2.91 -16.69 -5.28
C LEU A 149 -1.86 -16.64 -4.15
N PHE A 150 -0.61 -17.05 -4.39
CA PHE A 150 0.45 -17.16 -3.36
C PHE A 150 1.79 -16.49 -3.68
N ARG A 151 1.93 -15.82 -4.83
CA ARG A 151 3.22 -15.25 -5.28
C ARG A 151 3.20 -13.73 -5.50
N GLY A 152 2.03 -13.18 -5.84
CA GLY A 152 1.87 -11.74 -6.02
C GLY A 152 1.62 -10.97 -4.71
N PRO A 153 1.71 -9.62 -4.76
CA PRO A 153 1.39 -8.78 -3.62
C PRO A 153 -0.08 -8.97 -3.19
N MET A 154 -0.33 -8.79 -1.90
CA MET A 154 -1.66 -8.54 -1.37
C MET A 154 -2.05 -7.11 -1.73
N LEU A 155 -3.19 -6.98 -2.42
CA LEU A 155 -3.79 -5.71 -2.81
C LEU A 155 -5.07 -5.52 -1.97
N MET A 156 -4.88 -5.33 -0.68
CA MET A 156 -5.96 -5.23 0.31
C MET A 156 -6.34 -3.78 0.59
N GLU A 157 -5.41 -2.86 0.36
CA GLU A 157 -5.63 -1.42 0.58
C GLU A 157 -5.91 -0.70 -0.74
N PRO A 158 -6.74 0.38 -0.73
CA PRO A 158 -7.05 1.17 -1.90
C PRO A 158 -5.79 1.66 -2.65
N MET A 159 -4.80 2.15 -1.91
CA MET A 159 -3.52 2.62 -2.45
C MET A 159 -2.79 1.56 -3.27
N GLN A 160 -2.74 0.31 -2.79
CA GLN A 160 -2.04 -0.78 -3.48
C GLN A 160 -2.73 -1.13 -4.81
N VAL A 161 -4.06 -1.08 -4.83
CA VAL A 161 -4.85 -1.31 -6.04
C VAL A 161 -4.68 -0.14 -7.01
N ALA A 162 -4.72 1.09 -6.50
CA ALA A 162 -4.51 2.31 -7.27
C ALA A 162 -3.13 2.35 -7.92
N MET A 163 -2.06 1.99 -7.18
CA MET A 163 -0.71 1.81 -7.72
C MET A 163 -0.69 0.82 -8.88
N LYS A 164 -1.34 -0.35 -8.72
CA LYS A 164 -1.44 -1.34 -9.81
C LYS A 164 -2.17 -0.76 -11.03
N MET A 165 -3.32 -0.10 -10.83
CA MET A 165 -4.08 0.50 -11.93
C MET A 165 -3.28 1.58 -12.66
N ALA A 166 -2.56 2.44 -11.91
CA ALA A 166 -1.67 3.44 -12.47
C ALA A 166 -0.57 2.80 -13.33
N ARG A 167 0.04 1.70 -12.86
CA ARG A 167 1.02 0.94 -13.64
C ARG A 167 0.42 0.31 -14.90
N GLN A 168 -0.75 -0.32 -14.80
CA GLN A 168 -1.43 -0.91 -15.95
C GLN A 168 -1.69 0.15 -17.03
N TYR A 169 -2.19 1.32 -16.65
CA TYR A 169 -2.36 2.44 -17.56
C TYR A 169 -1.03 2.90 -18.20
N LYS A 170 0.03 3.10 -17.41
CA LYS A 170 1.36 3.49 -17.93
C LYS A 170 1.95 2.45 -18.88
N ASN A 171 1.61 1.19 -18.70
CA ASN A 171 2.00 0.08 -19.57
C ASN A 171 1.02 -0.14 -20.73
N LYS A 172 0.11 0.80 -21.01
CA LYS A 172 -0.90 0.75 -22.08
C LYS A 172 -1.93 -0.38 -21.94
N ASP A 173 -2.07 -0.95 -20.75
CA ASP A 173 -3.06 -1.97 -20.39
C ASP A 173 -4.31 -1.32 -19.76
N VAL A 174 -5.02 -0.50 -20.54
CA VAL A 174 -6.24 0.21 -20.08
C VAL A 174 -7.34 -0.79 -19.72
N ALA A 175 -7.54 -1.82 -20.54
CA ALA A 175 -8.51 -2.88 -20.29
C ALA A 175 -8.22 -3.64 -18.99
N GLY A 176 -6.95 -3.92 -18.69
CA GLY A 176 -6.56 -4.53 -17.42
C GLY A 176 -6.75 -3.60 -16.23
N ALA A 177 -6.55 -2.29 -16.37
CA ALA A 177 -6.87 -1.31 -15.32
C ALA A 177 -8.37 -1.29 -15.02
N GLU A 178 -9.22 -1.29 -16.05
CA GLU A 178 -10.68 -1.35 -15.91
C GLU A 178 -11.13 -2.67 -15.25
N LYS A 179 -10.54 -3.80 -15.64
CA LYS A 179 -10.80 -5.10 -15.02
C LYS A 179 -10.39 -5.11 -13.55
N THR A 180 -9.24 -4.54 -13.21
CA THR A 180 -8.78 -4.40 -11.83
C THR A 180 -9.76 -3.54 -11.03
N PHE A 181 -10.19 -2.40 -11.57
CA PHE A 181 -11.18 -1.52 -10.97
C PHE A 181 -12.50 -2.26 -10.67
N LYS A 182 -13.15 -2.84 -11.68
CA LYS A 182 -14.43 -3.54 -11.53
C LYS A 182 -14.39 -4.68 -10.51
N ARG A 183 -13.25 -5.39 -10.44
CA ARG A 183 -13.05 -6.48 -9.47
C ARG A 183 -12.84 -5.97 -8.05
N ARG A 184 -12.12 -4.86 -7.88
CA ARG A 184 -11.65 -4.39 -6.57
C ARG A 184 -12.58 -3.37 -5.92
N VAL A 185 -13.21 -2.49 -6.69
CA VAL A 185 -14.08 -1.42 -6.17
C VAL A 185 -15.21 -1.97 -5.29
N LYS A 186 -15.73 -3.17 -5.59
CA LYS A 186 -16.77 -3.85 -4.79
C LYS A 186 -16.36 -4.12 -3.32
N TRP A 187 -15.06 -4.20 -3.06
CA TRP A 187 -14.49 -4.44 -1.73
C TRP A 187 -14.19 -3.14 -0.97
N PHE A 188 -14.31 -1.98 -1.62
CA PHE A 188 -14.02 -0.67 -1.07
C PHE A 188 -15.27 0.21 -1.13
N ARG A 189 -16.06 0.18 -0.06
CA ARG A 189 -17.29 0.98 0.07
C ARG A 189 -16.99 2.34 0.71
N GLY A 190 -17.81 3.34 0.38
CA GLY A 190 -17.67 4.70 0.91
C GLY A 190 -16.33 5.33 0.52
N ASP A 191 -15.75 6.09 1.45
CA ASP A 191 -14.52 6.86 1.22
C ASP A 191 -13.31 6.00 0.83
N ARG A 192 -13.25 4.74 1.26
CA ARG A 192 -12.19 3.80 0.84
C ARG A 192 -12.17 3.55 -0.67
N GLY A 193 -13.29 3.75 -1.36
CA GLY A 193 -13.39 3.61 -2.81
C GLY A 193 -12.90 4.85 -3.57
N THR A 194 -12.79 6.00 -2.90
CA THR A 194 -12.47 7.31 -3.49
C THR A 194 -11.26 7.23 -4.42
N LEU A 195 -10.13 6.73 -3.93
CA LEU A 195 -8.91 6.68 -4.74
C LEU A 195 -9.07 5.84 -6.02
N LEU A 196 -9.81 4.72 -5.98
CA LEU A 196 -10.03 3.85 -7.14
C LEU A 196 -10.91 4.53 -8.19
N TYR A 197 -11.99 5.20 -7.75
CA TYR A 197 -12.82 6.00 -8.64
C TYR A 197 -12.00 7.13 -9.27
N GLY A 198 -11.20 7.84 -8.49
CA GLY A 198 -10.30 8.88 -8.98
C GLY A 198 -9.34 8.39 -10.07
N VAL A 199 -8.66 7.26 -9.85
CA VAL A 199 -7.77 6.69 -10.87
C VAL A 199 -8.52 6.31 -12.14
N MET A 200 -9.66 5.63 -12.02
CA MET A 200 -10.39 5.16 -13.19
C MET A 200 -10.99 6.32 -14.00
N THR A 201 -11.57 7.32 -13.35
CA THR A 201 -12.12 8.51 -14.05
C THR A 201 -11.01 9.31 -14.72
N TRP A 202 -9.84 9.42 -14.09
CA TRP A 202 -8.68 10.05 -14.69
C TRP A 202 -8.19 9.31 -15.94
N ILE A 203 -8.10 7.98 -15.88
CA ILE A 203 -7.73 7.15 -17.04
C ILE A 203 -8.71 7.40 -18.20
N LEU A 204 -10.01 7.37 -17.95
CA LEU A 204 -11.03 7.61 -18.98
C LEU A 204 -10.90 8.99 -19.62
N VAL A 205 -10.65 10.03 -18.82
CA VAL A 205 -10.41 11.39 -19.34
C VAL A 205 -9.16 11.44 -20.22
N LYS A 206 -8.09 10.73 -19.86
CA LYS A 206 -6.86 10.69 -20.68
C LYS A 206 -7.00 9.90 -21.97
N GLU A 207 -7.87 8.90 -22.00
CA GLU A 207 -8.23 8.15 -23.20
C GLU A 207 -9.32 8.86 -24.04
N ALA A 208 -9.68 10.10 -23.71
CA ALA A 208 -10.74 10.89 -24.35
C ALA A 208 -12.15 10.26 -24.29
N GLU A 209 -12.37 9.32 -23.37
CA GLU A 209 -13.64 8.63 -23.11
C GLU A 209 -14.49 9.44 -22.11
N ILE A 210 -14.82 10.68 -22.49
CA ILE A 210 -15.43 11.68 -21.60
C ILE A 210 -16.81 11.24 -21.10
N ASP A 211 -17.62 10.61 -21.95
CA ASP A 211 -18.96 10.15 -21.58
C ASP A 211 -18.90 9.08 -20.48
N LYS A 212 -18.01 8.11 -20.65
CA LYS A 212 -17.76 7.06 -19.63
C LYS A 212 -17.22 7.68 -18.36
N ALA A 213 -16.35 8.69 -18.45
CA ALA A 213 -15.83 9.39 -17.28
C ALA A 213 -16.94 10.12 -16.51
N ARG A 214 -17.87 10.79 -17.22
CA ARG A 214 -19.05 11.46 -16.63
C ARG A 214 -19.98 10.47 -15.94
N GLU A 215 -20.30 9.35 -16.60
CA GLU A 215 -21.15 8.31 -16.00
C GLU A 215 -20.50 7.72 -14.74
N LEU A 216 -19.19 7.46 -14.78
CA LEU A 216 -18.46 6.92 -13.64
C LEU A 216 -18.38 7.93 -12.48
N LEU A 217 -18.18 9.22 -12.76
CA LEU A 217 -18.20 10.27 -11.75
C LEU A 217 -19.57 10.43 -11.09
N ALA A 218 -20.66 10.28 -11.87
CA ALA A 218 -22.01 10.28 -11.32
C ALA A 218 -22.23 9.13 -10.32
N LYS A 219 -21.65 7.95 -10.58
CA LYS A 219 -21.64 6.85 -9.61
C LYS A 219 -20.72 7.13 -8.43
N ALA A 220 -19.56 7.75 -8.68
CA ALA A 220 -18.55 8.01 -7.66
C ALA A 220 -19.04 9.01 -6.59
N LYS A 221 -19.71 10.09 -7.00
CA LYS A 221 -20.27 11.08 -6.06
C LYS A 221 -21.26 10.43 -5.08
N ASP A 222 -22.12 9.53 -5.57
CA ASP A 222 -23.13 8.86 -4.75
C ASP A 222 -22.48 7.79 -3.86
N ALA A 223 -21.45 7.10 -4.38
CA ALA A 223 -20.78 6.01 -3.67
C ALA A 223 -19.81 6.50 -2.58
N THR A 224 -19.19 7.67 -2.74
CA THR A 224 -18.13 8.14 -1.83
C THR A 224 -18.45 9.44 -1.11
N GLY A 225 -19.35 10.28 -1.64
CA GLY A 225 -19.65 11.60 -1.10
C GLY A 225 -18.50 12.62 -1.23
N ASN A 226 -17.45 12.34 -1.99
CA ASN A 226 -16.30 13.23 -2.11
C ASN A 226 -16.61 14.42 -3.04
N ALA A 227 -16.46 15.65 -2.54
CA ALA A 227 -16.74 16.89 -3.27
C ALA A 227 -15.90 17.05 -4.56
N THR A 228 -14.70 16.45 -4.62
CA THR A 228 -13.86 16.46 -5.83
C THR A 228 -14.56 15.82 -7.01
N PHE A 229 -15.36 14.76 -6.79
CA PHE A 229 -16.09 14.10 -7.87
C PHE A 229 -17.28 14.91 -8.35
N THR A 230 -17.98 15.59 -7.44
CA THR A 230 -19.04 16.54 -7.81
C THR A 230 -18.47 17.65 -8.69
N HIS A 231 -17.36 18.28 -8.25
CA HIS A 231 -16.68 19.32 -9.01
C HIS A 231 -16.23 18.83 -10.38
N ASN A 232 -15.56 17.68 -10.45
CA ASN A 232 -15.07 17.12 -11.71
C ASN A 232 -16.21 16.72 -12.64
N TRP A 233 -17.32 16.20 -12.11
CA TRP A 233 -18.51 15.89 -12.90
C TRP A 233 -19.09 17.15 -13.54
N GLU A 234 -19.21 18.24 -12.79
CA GLU A 234 -19.67 19.53 -13.31
C GLU A 234 -18.72 20.09 -14.39
N GLN A 235 -17.40 19.98 -14.20
CA GLN A 235 -16.45 20.44 -15.23
C GLN A 235 -16.61 19.64 -16.52
N LEU A 236 -16.72 18.31 -16.45
CA LEU A 236 -16.89 17.48 -17.64
C LEU A 236 -18.26 17.66 -18.30
N SER A 237 -19.33 17.90 -17.53
CA SER A 237 -20.67 18.16 -18.08
C SER A 237 -20.77 19.50 -18.81
N ASN A 238 -19.87 20.44 -18.50
CA ASN A 238 -19.78 21.76 -19.16
C ASN A 238 -18.67 21.80 -20.23
N ASP A 239 -18.20 20.64 -20.72
CA ASP A 239 -17.11 20.50 -21.69
C ASP A 239 -15.77 21.15 -21.28
N ARG A 240 -15.58 21.39 -19.98
CA ARG A 240 -14.34 21.97 -19.40
C ARG A 240 -13.34 20.88 -19.04
N VAL A 241 -12.99 20.03 -20.01
CA VAL A 241 -12.05 18.90 -19.82
C VAL A 241 -10.70 19.35 -19.25
N LYS A 242 -10.23 20.55 -19.64
CA LYS A 242 -8.96 21.13 -19.13
C LYS A 242 -8.99 21.47 -17.63
N SER A 243 -10.17 21.65 -17.06
CA SER A 243 -10.36 21.94 -15.63
C SER A 243 -10.46 20.67 -14.77
N PHE A 244 -10.56 19.49 -15.39
CA PHE A 244 -10.60 18.23 -14.67
C PHE A 244 -9.28 18.00 -13.91
N SER A 245 -9.38 17.81 -12.60
CA SER A 245 -8.22 17.50 -11.76
C SER A 245 -8.63 16.71 -10.53
N ASN A 246 -7.84 15.70 -10.18
CA ASN A 246 -8.04 14.96 -8.95
C ASN A 246 -7.18 15.51 -7.80
N ALA A 247 -6.62 16.72 -7.94
CA ALA A 247 -5.82 17.36 -6.90
C ALA A 247 -6.53 17.47 -5.54
N GLY A 248 -7.87 17.57 -5.54
CA GLY A 248 -8.70 17.57 -4.33
C GLY A 248 -8.68 16.27 -3.52
N LEU A 249 -8.17 15.17 -4.09
CA LEU A 249 -7.96 13.90 -3.40
C LEU A 249 -6.69 13.89 -2.51
N GLY A 250 -5.87 14.94 -2.57
CA GLY A 250 -4.75 15.15 -1.66
C GLY A 250 -3.51 14.28 -1.94
N GLU A 251 -2.73 14.04 -0.89
CA GLU A 251 -1.39 13.42 -1.01
C GLU A 251 -1.42 12.00 -1.57
N GLU A 252 -2.46 11.21 -1.25
CA GLU A 252 -2.61 9.86 -1.79
C GLU A 252 -2.67 9.86 -3.31
N TRP A 253 -3.38 10.81 -3.90
CA TRP A 253 -3.46 10.95 -5.35
C TRP A 253 -2.11 11.31 -5.97
N PHE A 254 -1.39 12.27 -5.39
CA PHE A 254 -0.07 12.65 -5.88
C PHE A 254 0.97 11.53 -5.68
N GLY A 255 0.78 10.70 -4.66
CA GLY A 255 1.58 9.49 -4.41
C GLY A 255 1.49 8.44 -5.52
N LEU A 256 0.52 8.55 -6.44
CA LEU A 256 0.43 7.70 -7.62
C LEU A 256 1.26 8.20 -8.80
N TYR A 257 1.77 9.43 -8.75
CA TYR A 257 2.55 10.07 -9.82
C TYR A 257 1.80 10.18 -11.17
N LEU A 258 0.47 10.21 -11.13
CA LEU A 258 -0.38 10.46 -12.31
C LEU A 258 -0.49 11.96 -12.61
N GLU A 259 -0.52 12.80 -11.57
CA GLU A 259 -0.51 14.25 -11.64
C GLU A 259 0.59 14.84 -10.77
N LYS A 260 1.04 16.05 -11.11
CA LYS A 260 2.03 16.78 -10.32
C LYS A 260 1.33 17.58 -9.22
N PRO A 261 1.86 17.61 -7.99
CA PRO A 261 1.32 18.44 -6.94
C PRO A 261 1.42 19.93 -7.31
N PRO A 262 0.47 20.78 -6.85
CA PRO A 262 0.54 22.21 -7.06
C PRO A 262 1.82 22.76 -6.43
N GLN A 263 2.54 23.62 -7.16
CA GLN A 263 3.74 24.24 -6.65
C GLN A 263 3.39 25.15 -5.46
N PRO A 264 4.05 25.01 -4.30
CA PRO A 264 3.80 25.88 -3.17
C PRO A 264 4.10 27.32 -3.59
N LYS A 265 3.08 28.19 -3.55
CA LYS A 265 3.24 29.61 -3.86
C LYS A 265 4.15 30.21 -2.80
N GLN A 266 5.25 30.83 -3.22
CA GLN A 266 6.12 31.59 -2.31
C GLN A 266 5.29 32.67 -1.62
N GLN A 267 5.13 32.56 -0.31
CA GLN A 267 4.55 33.63 0.48
C GLN A 267 5.55 34.78 0.49
N ARG A 268 5.30 35.82 -0.32
CA ARG A 268 6.12 37.02 -0.33
C ARG A 268 6.07 37.62 1.07
N VAL A 269 7.18 37.56 1.80
CA VAL A 269 7.37 38.32 3.03
C VAL A 269 7.25 39.78 2.64
N ARG A 270 6.12 40.41 2.98
CA ARG A 270 5.92 41.84 2.77
C ARG A 270 6.84 42.55 3.75
N GLY A 271 8.05 42.88 3.28
CA GLY A 271 9.04 43.59 4.07
C GLY A 271 8.40 44.86 4.62
N ASN A 272 8.34 44.96 5.95
CA ASN A 272 7.87 46.15 6.64
C ASN A 272 8.91 47.25 6.37
N ARG A 273 8.74 47.99 5.27
CA ARG A 273 9.53 49.18 4.97
C ARG A 273 9.15 50.25 5.99
N GLY A 274 10.04 50.43 6.96
CA GLY A 274 10.32 51.70 7.61
C GLY A 274 9.16 52.44 8.26
N ARG A 275 9.01 52.30 9.57
CA ARG A 275 8.79 53.49 10.41
C ARG A 275 10.15 53.91 10.94
N GLY A 276 10.82 54.78 10.17
CA GLY A 276 11.70 55.76 10.77
C GLY A 276 10.83 56.94 11.17
N PHE A 277 10.86 57.28 12.45
CA PHE A 277 10.89 58.63 13.03
C PHE A 277 11.30 58.46 14.49
#